data_AF-A0A963V5M0-F1
#
_entry.id   AF-A0A963V5M0-F1
#
_cell.length_a   1.000
_cell.length_b   1.000
_cell.length_c   1.000
_cell.angle_alpha   90.00
_cell.angle_beta   90.00
_cell.angle_gamma   90.00
#
_symmetry.space_group_name_H-M   'P 1'
#
loop_
_entity.id
_entity.type
_entity.pdbx_description
1 polymer ?
#
loop_
_entity_poly.entity_id
_entity_poly.type
_entity_poly.pdbx_seq_one_letter_code
_entity_poly.pdbx_strand_id
1 'polypeptide(L)'
;GPPYQVYVLPLRLDKMVYAGTTTVLFAYINAVKLVPYWALGQLSAANLKVAAVLAIPASLAVFAGVWLVRVLPTKLFYQLVIWALLAISARLLWSALLAG
;
A
#
# COMPACT_ATOMS: atom_id res chain seq x y z
N GLY A 1 -2.36 4.30 -2.91
CA GLY A 1 -1.95 5.65 -2.48
C GLY A 1 -3.19 6.44 -2.06
N PRO A 2 -3.06 7.46 -1.19
CA PRO A 2 -4.21 8.20 -0.66
C PRO A 2 -5.19 8.72 -1.73
N PRO A 3 -4.75 9.29 -2.88
CA PRO A 3 -5.68 9.74 -3.92
C PRO A 3 -6.54 8.62 -4.52
N TYR A 4 -5.93 7.45 -4.77
CA TYR A 4 -6.68 6.29 -5.25
C TYR A 4 -7.73 5.85 -4.23
N GLN A 5 -7.36 5.79 -2.93
CA GLN A 5 -8.30 5.35 -1.90
C GLN A 5 -9.49 6.31 -1.76
N VAL A 6 -9.27 7.62 -1.83
CA VAL A 6 -10.35 8.62 -1.82
C VAL A 6 -11.32 8.40 -2.99
N TYR A 7 -10.82 7.98 -4.15
CA TYR A 7 -11.65 7.68 -5.33
C TYR A 7 -12.43 6.37 -5.22
N VAL A 8 -11.81 5.26 -4.77
CA VAL A 8 -12.47 3.95 -4.76
C VAL A 8 -13.33 3.69 -3.52
N LEU A 9 -13.08 4.38 -2.41
CA LEU A 9 -13.82 4.16 -1.16
C LEU A 9 -15.34 4.43 -1.29
N PRO A 10 -15.80 5.50 -1.96
CA PRO A 10 -17.23 5.75 -2.17
C PRO A 10 -17.92 4.72 -3.09
N LEU A 11 -17.15 3.95 -3.87
CA LEU A 11 -17.70 2.92 -4.77
C LEU A 11 -18.22 1.69 -4.02
N ARG A 12 -17.93 1.56 -2.72
CA ARG A 12 -18.45 0.50 -1.82
C ARG A 12 -18.35 -0.92 -2.41
N LEU A 13 -17.21 -1.21 -3.04
CA LEU A 13 -16.92 -2.53 -3.61
C LEU A 13 -16.96 -3.62 -2.52
N ASP A 14 -17.07 -4.88 -2.91
CA ASP A 14 -16.81 -5.96 -1.96
C ASP A 14 -15.37 -5.88 -1.43
N LYS A 15 -15.17 -6.08 -0.12
CA LYS A 15 -13.85 -5.88 0.53
C LYS A 15 -12.71 -6.66 -0.16
N MET A 16 -13.00 -7.85 -0.69
CA MET A 16 -12.02 -8.68 -1.41
C MET A 16 -11.71 -8.12 -2.79
N VAL A 17 -12.73 -7.62 -3.50
CA VAL A 17 -12.55 -6.94 -4.80
C VAL A 17 -11.78 -5.64 -4.61
N TYR A 18 -12.13 -4.86 -3.59
CA TYR A 18 -11.42 -3.64 -3.20
C TYR A 18 -9.95 -3.92 -2.92
N ALA A 19 -9.64 -4.83 -1.99
CA ALA A 19 -8.27 -5.14 -1.60
C ALA A 19 -7.47 -5.75 -2.76
N GLY A 20 -8.04 -6.75 -3.45
CA GLY A 20 -7.38 -7.45 -4.56
C GLY A 20 -7.07 -6.53 -5.74
N THR A 21 -8.05 -5.74 -6.18
CA THR A 21 -7.88 -4.82 -7.33
C THR A 21 -6.84 -3.74 -7.00
N THR A 22 -6.89 -3.19 -5.78
CA THR A 22 -5.88 -2.25 -5.30
C THR A 22 -4.48 -2.88 -5.35
N THR A 23 -4.33 -4.09 -4.82
CA THR A 23 -3.04 -4.80 -4.82
C THR A 23 -2.51 -5.03 -6.23
N VAL A 24 -3.34 -5.52 -7.15
CA VAL A 24 -2.93 -5.75 -8.54
C VAL A 24 -2.52 -4.45 -9.23
N LEU A 25 -3.33 -3.39 -9.10
CA LEU A 25 -3.00 -2.08 -9.67
C LEU A 25 -1.66 -1.56 -9.15
N PHE A 26 -1.44 -1.58 -7.84
CA PHE A 26 -0.18 -1.10 -7.26
C PHE A 26 0.98 -2.04 -7.56
N ALA A 27 0.77 -3.33 -7.80
CA ALA A 27 1.81 -4.22 -8.29
C ALA A 27 2.31 -3.77 -9.67
N TYR A 28 1.40 -3.47 -10.61
CA TYR A 28 1.78 -2.92 -11.92
C TYR A 28 2.50 -1.58 -11.79
N ILE A 29 1.96 -0.66 -10.99
CA ILE A 29 2.59 0.66 -10.78
C ILE A 29 4.00 0.49 -10.20
N ASN A 30 4.21 -0.40 -9.23
CA ASN A 30 5.53 -0.65 -8.67
C ASN A 30 6.47 -1.38 -9.64
N ALA A 31 5.96 -2.28 -10.47
CA ALA A 31 6.76 -2.94 -11.51
C ALA A 31 7.31 -1.93 -12.53
N VAL A 32 6.49 -0.95 -12.94
CA VAL A 32 6.93 0.13 -13.83
C VAL A 32 8.09 0.93 -13.22
N LYS A 33 8.16 1.09 -11.89
CA LYS A 33 9.28 1.78 -11.21
C LYS A 33 10.62 1.07 -11.35
N LEU A 34 10.65 -0.23 -11.70
CA LEU A 34 11.91 -0.94 -11.88
C LEU A 34 12.75 -0.35 -13.02
N VAL A 35 12.11 0.20 -14.06
CA VAL A 35 12.80 0.84 -15.20
C VAL A 35 13.59 2.08 -14.75
N PRO A 36 12.99 3.11 -14.11
CA PRO A 36 13.75 4.24 -13.61
C PRO A 36 14.74 3.85 -12.49
N TYR A 37 14.43 2.87 -11.64
CA TYR A 37 15.39 2.40 -10.64
C TYR A 37 16.62 1.75 -11.26
N TRP A 38 16.45 1.00 -12.34
CA TRP A 38 17.57 0.49 -13.11
C TRP A 38 18.38 1.63 -13.73
N ALA A 39 17.72 2.59 -14.38
CA ALA A 39 18.38 3.76 -14.99
C ALA A 39 19.15 4.62 -13.97
N LEU A 40 18.68 4.68 -12.72
CA LEU A 40 19.33 5.38 -11.60
C LEU A 40 20.38 4.54 -10.87
N GLY A 41 20.70 3.33 -11.36
CA GLY A 41 21.68 2.43 -10.74
C GLY A 41 21.25 1.84 -9.39
N GLN A 42 19.98 1.95 -9.03
CA GLN A 42 19.43 1.49 -7.74
C GLN A 42 19.26 -0.03 -7.67
N LEU A 43 19.30 -0.74 -8.80
CA LEU A 43 19.29 -2.21 -8.87
C LEU A 43 20.69 -2.82 -8.70
N SER A 44 21.48 -2.29 -7.77
CA SER A 44 22.80 -2.83 -7.42
C SER A 44 22.70 -4.14 -6.65
N ALA A 45 23.74 -4.97 -6.69
CA ALA A 45 23.76 -6.25 -5.95
C ALA A 45 23.56 -6.07 -4.44
N ALA A 46 24.07 -4.98 -3.87
CA ALA A 46 23.87 -4.65 -2.46
C ALA A 46 22.38 -4.39 -2.14
N ASN A 47 21.72 -3.57 -2.95
CA ASN A 47 20.29 -3.26 -2.78
C ASN A 47 19.41 -4.48 -3.02
N LEU A 48 19.74 -5.31 -4.02
CA LEU A 48 19.02 -6.55 -4.30
C LEU A 48 19.17 -7.57 -3.16
N LYS A 49 20.34 -7.66 -2.53
CA LYS A 49 20.54 -8.52 -1.35
C LYS A 49 19.65 -8.07 -0.18
N VAL A 50 19.60 -6.76 0.09
CA VAL A 50 18.72 -6.21 1.12
C VAL A 50 17.25 -6.47 0.78
N ALA A 51 16.86 -6.24 -0.47
CA ALA A 51 15.50 -6.50 -0.95
C ALA A 51 15.12 -7.99 -0.79
N ALA A 52 16.02 -8.92 -1.09
CA ALA A 52 15.79 -10.35 -0.92
C ALA A 52 15.57 -10.74 0.55
N VAL A 53 16.35 -10.18 1.48
CA VAL A 53 16.15 -10.40 2.92
C VAL A 53 14.80 -9.84 3.37
N LEU A 54 14.43 -8.64 2.92
CA LEU A 54 13.17 -8.00 3.26
C LEU A 54 11.95 -8.66 2.57
N ALA A 55 12.15 -9.36 1.45
CA ALA A 55 11.09 -10.07 0.75
C ALA A 55 10.45 -11.16 1.63
N ILE A 56 11.21 -11.77 2.54
CA ILE A 56 10.71 -12.80 3.45
C ILE A 56 9.66 -12.23 4.42
N PRO A 57 9.98 -11.27 5.31
CA PRO A 57 8.98 -10.69 6.21
C PRO A 57 7.87 -9.95 5.45
N ALA A 58 8.18 -9.33 4.30
CA ALA A 58 7.16 -8.70 3.46
C ALA A 58 6.13 -9.73 2.95
N SER A 59 6.58 -10.90 2.50
CA SER A 59 5.69 -11.97 2.04
C SER A 59 4.82 -12.49 3.19
N LEU A 60 5.41 -12.72 4.37
CA LEU A 60 4.65 -13.13 5.56
C LEU A 60 3.57 -12.09 5.93
N ALA A 61 3.93 -10.80 5.91
CA ALA A 61 2.98 -9.72 6.16
C ALA A 61 1.85 -9.67 5.13
N VAL A 62 2.14 -9.94 3.84
CA VAL A 62 1.10 -10.01 2.79
C VAL A 62 0.12 -11.16 3.07
N PHE A 63 0.62 -12.36 3.39
CA PHE A 63 -0.27 -13.49 3.70
C PHE A 63 -1.11 -13.23 4.96
N ALA A 64 -0.50 -12.67 6.01
CA ALA A 64 -1.20 -12.26 7.21
C ALA A 64 -2.29 -11.20 6.90
N GLY A 65 -1.98 -10.22 6.05
CA GLY A 65 -2.93 -9.21 5.59
C GLY A 65 -4.10 -9.81 4.79
N VAL A 66 -3.83 -10.73 3.87
CA VAL A 66 -4.88 -11.43 3.10
C VAL A 66 -5.79 -12.23 4.03
N TRP A 67 -5.22 -12.96 4.98
CA TRP A 67 -5.99 -13.68 6.00
C TRP A 67 -6.86 -12.70 6.81
N LEU A 68 -6.29 -11.59 7.27
CA LEU A 68 -7.00 -10.57 8.05
C LEU A 68 -8.18 -9.97 7.27
N VAL A 69 -8.00 -9.61 5.99
CA VAL A 69 -9.09 -9.07 5.15
C VAL A 69 -10.21 -10.09 4.99
N ARG A 70 -9.89 -11.39 4.86
CA ARG A 70 -10.91 -12.45 4.75
C ARG A 70 -11.76 -12.56 6.01
N VAL A 71 -11.14 -12.52 7.20
CA VAL A 71 -11.85 -12.71 8.47
C VAL A 71 -12.54 -11.43 8.98
N LEU A 72 -12.09 -10.24 8.60
CA LEU A 72 -12.65 -8.98 9.08
C LEU A 72 -14.10 -8.74 8.59
N PRO A 73 -15.04 -8.35 9.45
CA PRO A 73 -16.34 -7.86 9.01
C PRO A 73 -16.20 -6.66 8.06
N THR A 74 -17.01 -6.61 7.00
CA THR A 74 -16.93 -5.56 5.97
C THR A 74 -17.04 -4.15 6.56
N LYS A 75 -17.92 -3.94 7.54
CA LYS A 75 -18.05 -2.64 8.24
C LYS A 75 -16.74 -2.22 8.93
N LEU A 76 -16.11 -3.15 9.66
CA LEU A 76 -14.84 -2.88 10.35
C LEU A 76 -13.71 -2.62 9.35
N PHE A 77 -13.64 -3.38 8.26
CA PHE A 77 -12.66 -3.15 7.20
C PHE A 77 -12.72 -1.70 6.69
N TYR A 78 -13.91 -1.21 6.32
CA TYR A 78 -14.07 0.15 5.82
C TYR A 78 -13.76 1.22 6.88
N GLN A 79 -14.19 1.00 8.13
CA GLN A 79 -13.86 1.93 9.22
C GLN A 79 -12.35 2.05 9.43
N LEU A 80 -11.63 0.92 9.44
CA LEU A 80 -10.18 0.92 9.58
C LEU A 80 -9.50 1.67 8.42
N VAL A 81 -9.94 1.47 7.19
CA VAL A 81 -9.41 2.20 6.02
C VAL A 81 -9.63 3.71 6.17
N ILE A 82 -10.83 4.13 6.58
CA ILE A 82 -11.16 5.55 6.80
C ILE A 82 -10.28 6.16 7.89
N TRP A 83 -10.15 5.50 9.05
CA TRP A 83 -9.34 6.00 10.15
C TRP A 83 -7.86 6.08 9.78
N ALA A 84 -7.34 5.08 9.04
CA ALA A 84 -5.98 5.12 8.53
C ALA A 84 -5.77 6.30 7.56
N LEU A 85 -6.71 6.53 6.64
CA LEU A 85 -6.65 7.67 5.72
C LEU A 85 -6.69 9.00 6.45
N LEU A 86 -7.53 9.12 7.48
CA LEU A 86 -7.61 10.32 8.31
C LEU A 86 -6.28 10.58 9.02
N ALA A 87 -5.70 9.55 9.66
CA ALA A 87 -4.42 9.64 10.34
C ALA A 87 -3.29 10.05 9.39
N ILE A 88 -3.22 9.44 8.20
CA ILE A 88 -2.21 9.80 7.18
C ILE A 88 -2.43 11.23 6.71
N SER A 89 -3.67 11.62 6.42
CA SER A 89 -4.00 12.99 5.98
C SER A 89 -3.61 14.03 7.05
N ALA A 90 -3.95 13.78 8.31
CA ALA A 90 -3.57 14.64 9.42
C ALA A 90 -2.05 14.73 9.57
N ARG A 91 -1.33 13.62 9.44
CA ARG A 91 0.13 13.61 9.51
C ARG A 91 0.77 14.40 8.37
N LEU A 92 0.24 14.29 7.16
CA LEU A 92 0.74 15.05 6.00
C LEU A 92 0.49 16.56 6.17
N LEU A 93 -0.68 16.96 6.66
CA LEU A 93 -0.97 18.37 6.98
C LEU A 93 -0.02 18.92 8.03
N TRP A 94 0.20 18.17 9.10
CA TRP A 94 1.15 18.53 10.14
C TRP A 94 2.58 18.68 9.59
N SER A 95 3.03 17.73 8.77
CA SER A 95 4.34 17.80 8.11
C SER A 95 4.47 19.01 7.18
N ALA A 96 3.40 19.37 6.46
CA ALA A 96 3.39 20.55 5.61
C ALA A 96 3.46 21.87 6.41
N LEU A 97 2.74 21.94 7.54
CA LEU A 97 2.73 23.11 8.43
C LEU A 97 4.07 23.34 9.13
N LEU A 98 4.82 22.28 9.47
CA LEU A 98 6.15 22.39 10.06
C LEU A 98 7.28 22.63 9.05
N ALA A 99 7.03 22.35 7.77
CA ALA A 99 8.01 22.52 6.70
C ALA A 99 7.94 23.90 6.02
N GLY A 100 6.95 24.73 6.39
CA GLY A 100 6.87 26.15 6.05
C GLY A 100 7.37 27.01 7.21
#